data_AF-A0A811KP51-F1
#
_entry.id   AF-A0A811KP51-F1
#
_cell.length_a   1.000
_cell.length_b   1.000
_cell.length_c   1.000
_cell.angle_alpha   90.00
_cell.angle_beta   90.00
_cell.angle_gamma   90.00
#
_symmetry.space_group_name_H-M   'P 1'
#
loop_
_entity.id
_entity.type
_entity.pdbx_description
1 polymer ?
#
loop_
_entity_poly.entity_id
_entity_poly.type
_entity_poly.pdbx_seq_one_letter_code
_entity_poly.pdbx_strand_id
1 'polypeptide(L)'
;MNVLGWVGLLCLWVGVSYAKISLSGSLIIGSSEETTPTTPTTPTTPTSASCVDGAINCPQFASQCSSSKMQKYCKQTCGACTCVDGATNCAQFVSQCSLPKMQSKCKQTCGLC
;
A
#
# COMPACT_ATOMS: atom_id res chain seq x y z
N MET A 1 51.25 2.57 -16.57
CA MET A 1 51.37 3.26 -15.28
C MET A 1 51.07 4.74 -15.49
N ASN A 2 50.09 5.28 -14.77
CA ASN A 2 50.08 6.69 -14.35
C ASN A 2 49.05 6.83 -13.22
N VAL A 3 49.56 7.14 -12.04
CA VAL A 3 48.87 7.25 -10.76
C VAL A 3 49.16 8.66 -10.27
N LEU A 4 48.15 9.50 -10.11
CA LEU A 4 48.10 10.78 -9.38
C LEU A 4 46.66 11.25 -9.56
N GLY A 5 45.71 11.00 -8.64
CA GLY A 5 45.70 11.51 -7.28
C GLY A 5 44.98 12.86 -7.31
N TRP A 6 43.84 12.97 -6.63
CA TRP A 6 43.46 14.14 -5.83
C TRP A 6 42.31 13.73 -4.91
N VAL A 7 42.65 13.85 -3.62
CA VAL A 7 41.83 13.72 -2.43
C VAL A 7 40.86 14.89 -2.34
N GLY A 8 39.61 14.64 -1.93
CA GLY A 8 38.59 15.68 -1.76
C GLY A 8 37.49 15.25 -0.80
N LEU A 9 37.89 14.86 0.40
CA LEU A 9 37.03 14.60 1.54
C LEU A 9 36.51 15.94 2.09
N LEU A 10 35.21 16.21 2.01
CA LEU A 10 34.55 17.24 2.81
C LEU A 10 33.21 16.68 3.31
N CYS A 11 33.30 16.14 4.52
CA CYS A 11 32.22 15.77 5.41
C CYS A 11 31.42 17.00 5.88
N LEU A 12 30.24 16.69 6.41
CA LEU A 12 29.44 17.45 7.39
C LEU A 12 28.57 18.57 6.83
N TRP A 13 27.30 18.24 6.58
CA TRP A 13 26.20 19.01 7.16
C TRP A 13 25.18 18.05 7.78
N VAL A 14 25.32 17.89 9.10
CA VAL A 14 24.26 17.49 10.02
C VAL A 14 23.24 18.63 10.13
N GLY A 15 21.95 18.29 10.08
CA GLY A 15 20.85 19.24 10.30
C GLY A 15 19.52 18.49 10.19
N VAL A 16 19.25 17.58 11.13
CA VAL A 16 18.33 17.82 12.26
C VAL A 16 16.92 18.22 11.79
N SER A 17 16.05 17.22 11.89
CA SER A 17 14.60 17.27 11.85
C SER A 17 14.01 18.41 12.66
N TYR A 18 13.10 19.16 12.06
CA TYR A 18 12.05 19.84 12.82
C TYR A 18 10.71 19.66 12.11
N ALA A 19 9.98 18.63 12.55
CA ALA A 19 8.56 18.49 12.28
C ALA A 19 7.83 19.65 12.97
N LYS A 20 7.31 20.59 12.19
CA LYS A 20 6.33 21.56 12.70
C LYS A 20 4.95 20.95 12.59
N ILE A 21 4.50 20.41 13.71
CA ILE A 21 3.12 20.00 13.95
C ILE A 21 2.29 21.27 14.11
N SER A 22 1.51 21.63 13.09
CA SER A 22 0.51 22.70 13.17
C SER A 22 -0.79 22.09 13.68
N LEU A 23 -1.02 22.17 14.99
CA LEU A 23 -2.30 21.85 15.62
C LEU A 23 -3.31 22.98 15.33
N SER A 24 -4.03 22.88 14.22
CA SER A 24 -5.21 23.70 13.96
C SER A 24 -6.41 23.03 14.61
N GLY A 25 -6.57 23.22 15.92
CA GLY A 25 -7.77 22.81 16.64
C GLY A 25 -8.93 23.77 16.32
N SER A 26 -9.91 23.30 15.56
CA SER A 26 -11.21 23.97 15.45
C SER A 26 -12.25 23.15 16.21
N LEU A 27 -12.58 23.67 17.39
CA LEU A 27 -13.75 23.29 18.18
C LEU A 27 -15.01 23.68 17.39
N ILE A 28 -15.73 22.70 16.86
CA ILE A 28 -17.08 22.92 16.33
C ILE A 28 -18.10 22.41 17.34
N ILE A 29 -18.77 23.37 17.98
CA ILE A 29 -20.01 23.18 18.72
C ILE A 29 -21.14 23.45 17.73
N GLY A 30 -22.02 22.48 17.52
CA GLY A 30 -23.24 22.61 16.71
C GLY A 30 -24.01 21.30 16.87
N SER A 31 -24.97 21.21 17.79
CA SER A 31 -26.35 21.71 17.67
C SER A 31 -27.07 21.11 16.47
N SER A 32 -27.83 20.05 16.78
CA SER A 32 -29.00 19.49 16.12
C SER A 32 -29.50 20.17 14.85
N GLU A 33 -29.52 19.41 13.75
CA GLU A 33 -30.70 19.37 12.88
C GLU A 33 -30.80 18.01 12.19
N GLU A 34 -31.97 17.41 12.33
CA GLU A 34 -32.41 16.20 11.65
C GLU A 34 -32.64 16.53 10.16
N THR A 35 -31.94 15.84 9.26
CA THR A 35 -32.35 15.81 7.84
C THR A 35 -31.80 14.56 7.15
N THR A 36 -32.76 13.73 6.72
CA THR A 36 -32.82 12.76 5.60
C THR A 36 -31.52 12.10 5.09
N PRO A 37 -31.46 10.75 5.00
CA PRO A 37 -30.29 10.03 4.53
C PRO A 37 -30.10 10.19 3.01
N THR A 38 -29.09 10.98 2.63
CA THR A 38 -28.45 10.86 1.32
C THR A 38 -27.04 10.36 1.55
N THR A 39 -26.82 9.07 1.26
CA THR A 39 -25.50 8.43 1.35
C THR A 39 -24.52 9.18 0.45
N PRO A 40 -23.52 9.89 1.01
CA PRO A 40 -22.47 10.46 0.19
C PRO A 40 -21.64 9.29 -0.35
N THR A 41 -21.69 9.08 -1.66
CA THR A 41 -20.78 8.14 -2.32
C THR A 41 -19.45 8.86 -2.46
N THR A 42 -18.71 8.96 -1.35
CA THR A 42 -17.32 9.42 -1.36
C THR A 42 -16.58 8.55 -2.37
N PRO A 43 -15.87 9.14 -3.37
CA PRO A 43 -14.95 8.40 -4.19
C PRO A 43 -13.88 7.85 -3.26
N THR A 44 -14.04 6.59 -2.87
CA THR A 44 -12.99 5.87 -2.14
C THR A 44 -11.92 5.62 -3.16
N THR A 45 -10.97 6.56 -3.26
CA THR A 45 -9.66 6.30 -3.83
C THR A 45 -9.24 4.95 -3.27
N PRO A 46 -9.00 3.92 -4.11
CA PRO A 46 -8.40 2.70 -3.62
C PRO A 46 -7.04 3.10 -3.10
N THR A 47 -6.94 3.33 -1.80
CA THR A 47 -5.68 3.24 -1.11
C THR A 47 -5.25 1.81 -1.38
N SER A 48 -4.40 1.63 -2.39
CA SER A 48 -3.68 0.39 -2.61
C SER A 48 -3.15 0.02 -1.25
N ALA A 49 -3.77 -0.96 -0.60
CA ALA A 49 -3.30 -1.47 0.67
C ALA A 49 -1.84 -1.79 0.43
N SER A 50 -0.95 -1.02 1.04
CA SER A 50 0.47 -1.01 0.73
C SER A 50 0.92 -2.45 0.65
N CYS A 51 1.34 -2.89 -0.54
CA CYS A 51 1.68 -4.28 -0.72
C CYS A 51 2.98 -4.55 0.01
N VAL A 52 2.82 -5.03 1.24
CA VAL A 52 3.90 -5.36 2.16
C VAL A 52 3.90 -6.84 2.42
N ASP A 53 5.07 -7.35 2.74
CA ASP A 53 5.22 -8.69 3.25
C ASP A 53 4.52 -8.80 4.62
N GLY A 54 3.73 -9.85 4.79
CA GLY A 54 3.08 -10.23 6.04
C GLY A 54 3.98 -11.05 6.97
N ALA A 55 5.22 -11.35 6.57
CA ALA A 55 6.20 -12.04 7.40
C ALA A 55 7.57 -11.36 7.34
N ILE A 56 8.29 -11.37 8.47
CA ILE A 56 9.57 -10.65 8.62
C ILE A 56 10.75 -11.40 7.98
N ASN A 57 10.61 -12.72 7.87
CA ASN A 57 11.63 -13.63 7.36
C ASN A 57 11.56 -13.81 5.83
N CYS A 58 10.65 -13.13 5.12
CA CYS A 58 10.53 -13.22 3.66
C CYS A 58 11.84 -13.10 2.89
N PRO A 59 12.79 -12.20 3.25
CA PRO A 59 14.08 -12.10 2.55
C PRO A 59 14.90 -13.40 2.59
N GLN A 60 14.78 -14.20 3.66
CA GLN A 60 15.49 -15.47 3.80
C GLN A 60 14.92 -16.58 2.91
N PHE A 61 13.66 -16.43 2.47
CA PHE A 61 12.93 -17.43 1.69
C PHE A 61 12.60 -16.95 0.27
N ALA A 62 13.25 -15.89 -0.22
CA ALA A 62 13.01 -15.32 -1.55
C ALA A 62 13.20 -16.34 -2.69
N SER A 63 14.04 -17.36 -2.50
CA SER A 63 14.20 -18.47 -3.46
C SER A 63 12.99 -19.41 -3.54
N GLN A 64 12.05 -19.33 -2.61
CA GLN A 64 10.88 -20.20 -2.49
C GLN A 64 9.58 -19.53 -2.99
N CYS A 65 9.68 -18.47 -3.79
CA CYS A 65 8.52 -17.73 -4.32
C CYS A 65 7.60 -18.54 -5.23
N SER A 66 8.02 -19.73 -5.66
CA SER A 66 7.16 -20.71 -6.34
C SER A 66 6.09 -21.32 -5.43
N SER A 67 6.25 -21.22 -4.10
CA SER A 67 5.27 -21.71 -3.13
C SER A 67 4.12 -20.73 -2.96
N SER A 68 2.87 -21.22 -2.98
CA SER A 68 1.67 -20.42 -2.73
C SER A 68 1.72 -19.70 -1.36
N LYS A 69 2.41 -20.28 -0.38
CA LYS A 69 2.61 -19.66 0.94
C LYS A 69 3.47 -18.41 0.83
N MET A 70 4.56 -18.49 0.07
CA MET A 70 5.43 -17.34 -0.19
C MET A 70 4.71 -16.26 -0.99
N GLN A 71 3.91 -16.62 -1.99
CA GLN A 71 3.12 -15.62 -2.72
C GLN A 71 2.07 -14.93 -1.85
N LYS A 72 1.51 -15.62 -0.85
CA LYS A 72 0.51 -15.06 0.07
C LYS A 72 1.12 -14.13 1.13
N TYR A 73 2.19 -14.58 1.78
CA TYR A 73 2.78 -13.87 2.93
C TYR A 73 3.95 -12.97 2.54
N CYS A 74 4.64 -13.25 1.45
CA CYS A 74 5.85 -12.55 1.02
C CYS A 74 5.68 -11.95 -0.37
N LYS A 75 4.52 -11.32 -0.57
CA LYS A 75 4.07 -10.77 -1.85
C LYS A 75 4.95 -9.64 -2.38
N GLN A 76 5.57 -8.86 -1.50
CA GLN A 76 6.53 -7.83 -1.90
C GLN A 76 7.87 -8.47 -2.28
N THR A 77 8.41 -9.33 -1.42
CA THR A 77 9.66 -10.05 -1.71
C THR A 77 9.55 -10.90 -2.98
N CYS A 78 8.40 -11.52 -3.23
CA CYS A 78 8.16 -12.38 -4.40
C CYS A 78 7.63 -11.64 -5.63
N GLY A 79 7.48 -10.32 -5.58
CA GLY A 79 6.95 -9.54 -6.71
C GLY A 79 5.48 -9.81 -7.04
N ALA A 80 4.74 -10.49 -6.16
CA ALA A 80 3.30 -10.77 -6.32
C ALA A 80 2.41 -9.55 -6.02
N CYS A 81 2.99 -8.40 -5.69
CA CYS A 81 2.26 -7.14 -5.45
C CYS A 81 1.46 -6.62 -6.63
N THR A 82 1.75 -7.07 -7.84
CA THR A 82 0.96 -6.74 -9.03
C THR A 82 -0.38 -7.49 -9.07
N CYS A 83 -0.49 -8.58 -8.29
CA CYS A 83 -1.65 -9.44 -8.16
C CYS A 83 -2.21 -9.43 -6.73
N VAL A 84 -2.76 -8.29 -6.32
CA VAL A 84 -3.49 -8.18 -5.06
C VAL A 84 -4.85 -7.59 -5.31
N ASP A 85 -5.81 -8.03 -4.49
CA ASP A 85 -7.10 -7.38 -4.44
C ASP A 85 -6.96 -5.99 -3.81
N GLY A 86 -7.47 -4.98 -4.51
CA GLY A 86 -7.59 -3.61 -4.03
C GLY A 86 -8.81 -3.36 -3.15
N ALA A 87 -9.64 -4.38 -2.87
CA ALA A 87 -10.74 -4.30 -1.92
C ALA A 87 -10.72 -5.52 -0.96
N THR A 88 -11.15 -5.32 0.29
CA THR A 88 -11.13 -6.35 1.34
C THR A 88 -12.29 -7.34 1.24
N ASN A 89 -13.37 -6.95 0.58
CA ASN A 89 -14.60 -7.74 0.44
C ASN A 89 -14.64 -8.58 -0.84
N CYS A 90 -13.56 -8.64 -1.63
CA CYS A 90 -13.51 -9.39 -2.90
C CYS A 90 -13.95 -10.85 -2.77
N ALA A 91 -13.60 -11.52 -1.66
CA ALA A 91 -14.02 -12.90 -1.39
C ALA A 91 -15.55 -13.10 -1.34
N GLN A 92 -16.33 -12.04 -1.09
CA GLN A 92 -17.80 -12.10 -1.09
C GLN A 92 -18.40 -11.92 -2.51
N PHE A 93 -17.61 -11.43 -3.47
CA PHE A 93 -18.07 -11.05 -4.82
C PHE A 93 -17.39 -11.86 -5.93
N VAL A 94 -16.87 -13.06 -5.61
CA VAL A 94 -16.22 -13.97 -6.57
C VAL A 94 -17.14 -14.29 -7.76
N SER A 95 -18.44 -14.40 -7.54
CA SER A 95 -19.43 -14.64 -8.61
C SER A 95 -19.61 -13.45 -9.56
N GLN A 96 -19.10 -12.27 -9.21
CA GLN A 96 -19.24 -11.03 -9.96
C GLN A 96 -17.96 -10.65 -10.72
N CYS A 97 -17.01 -11.57 -10.87
CA CYS A 97 -15.76 -11.34 -11.59
C CYS A 97 -15.92 -10.97 -13.07
N SER A 98 -17.10 -11.20 -13.66
CA SER A 98 -17.45 -10.72 -15.00
C SER A 98 -17.61 -9.19 -15.06
N LEU A 99 -17.82 -8.52 -13.93
CA LEU A 99 -17.98 -7.07 -13.89
C LEU A 99 -16.61 -6.37 -13.96
N PRO A 100 -16.43 -5.36 -14.83
CA PRO A 100 -15.14 -4.66 -14.99
C PRO A 100 -14.66 -4.00 -13.67
N LYS A 101 -15.60 -3.59 -12.80
CA LYS A 101 -15.29 -3.09 -11.46
C LYS A 101 -14.60 -4.14 -10.58
N MET A 102 -15.03 -5.40 -10.68
CA MET A 102 -14.41 -6.51 -9.96
C MET A 102 -13.10 -6.92 -10.60
N GLN A 103 -13.00 -6.90 -11.93
CA GLN A 103 -11.74 -7.15 -12.61
C GLN A 103 -10.65 -6.14 -12.24
N SER A 104 -11.00 -4.86 -12.07
CA SER A 104 -10.03 -3.84 -11.67
C SER A 104 -9.65 -3.88 -10.19
N LYS A 105 -10.59 -4.26 -9.31
CA LYS A 105 -10.43 -4.15 -7.85
C LYS A 105 -10.13 -5.49 -7.16
N CYS A 106 -10.47 -6.61 -7.79
CA CYS A 106 -10.40 -7.94 -7.22
C CYS A 106 -9.64 -8.89 -8.16
N LYS A 107 -8.52 -8.43 -8.73
CA LYS A 107 -7.73 -9.16 -9.73
C LYS A 107 -7.31 -10.54 -9.24
N GLN A 108 -6.87 -10.61 -7.99
CA GLN A 108 -6.38 -11.84 -7.37
C GLN A 108 -7.54 -12.79 -7.11
N THR A 109 -8.62 -12.32 -6.50
CA THR A 109 -9.83 -13.13 -6.26
C THR A 109 -10.44 -13.62 -7.58
N CYS A 110 -10.39 -12.82 -8.64
CA CYS A 110 -10.94 -13.16 -9.94
C CYS A 110 -10.01 -13.98 -10.85
N GLY A 111 -8.79 -14.33 -10.40
CA GLY A 111 -7.83 -15.10 -11.19
C GLY A 111 -7.37 -14.37 -12.48
N LEU A 112 -7.28 -13.04 -12.42
CA LEU A 112 -6.86 -12.19 -13.54
C LEU A 112 -5.37 -11.86 -13.50
N CYS A 113 -4.67 -12.58 -12.63
CA CYS A 113 -3.26 -12.79 -12.60
C CYS A 113 -3.07 -14.32 -12.48
#